data_AF-A0A9P5UA96-F1
#
_entry.id   AF-A0A9P5UA96-F1
#
_cell.length_a   1.000
_cell.length_b   1.000
_cell.length_c   1.000
_cell.angle_alpha   90.00
_cell.angle_beta   90.00
_cell.angle_gamma   90.00
#
_symmetry.space_group_name_H-M   'P 1'
#
loop_
_entity.id
_entity.type
_entity.pdbx_description
1 polymer ?
#
loop_
_entity_poly.entity_id
_entity_poly.type
_entity_poly.pdbx_seq_one_letter_code
_entity_poly.pdbx_strand_id
1 'polypeptide(L)'
;MILPTEKPETQNHSSILTKFKSFRNSGKRAQTQAEADEVAVGNVEEDAPPEYDEATEESSSNDPSLPSPLSTSVSPTSESVPATSVSPTSATIVSHITNAVNNISVSQPLGSIQCSYTIDPTLKFPLPGRRTDHNTSPNVKLRTNYGTIDAELTIYSGKHGEDLKSNLVEIDVGSKVGAINLILRRQPSSSRTTPTPIIRCFVSSHTGAICVRIPRDFLGFIITHSNVARLTLNPSLKSHASVVKAEMTKTKIFVGDSSALRTGVQSEFDELERWKGDEIIVKTYVGNMEFGYVEEESFNGVP
;
A
#
# COMPACT_ATOMS: atom_id res chain seq x y z
N MET A 1 51.84 -36.06 1.28
CA MET A 1 50.36 -36.08 1.22
C MET A 1 49.91 -34.64 1.38
N ILE A 2 49.53 -33.99 0.28
CA ILE A 2 49.16 -32.56 0.25
C ILE A 2 47.67 -32.52 -0.07
N LEU A 3 46.88 -31.96 0.85
CA LEU A 3 45.45 -31.72 0.68
C LEU A 3 45.24 -30.42 -0.10
N PRO A 4 44.39 -30.37 -1.13
CA PRO A 4 44.04 -29.12 -1.79
C PRO A 4 42.96 -28.38 -0.98
N THR A 5 43.23 -27.10 -0.71
CA THR A 5 42.27 -26.13 -0.17
C THR A 5 41.47 -25.53 -1.33
N GLU A 6 40.18 -25.88 -1.42
CA GLU A 6 39.24 -25.23 -2.34
C GLU A 6 38.80 -23.88 -1.76
N LYS A 7 38.94 -22.83 -2.58
CA LYS A 7 38.42 -21.49 -2.30
C LYS A 7 36.91 -21.46 -2.61
N PRO A 8 36.07 -20.79 -1.80
CA PRO A 8 34.68 -20.57 -2.16
C PRO A 8 34.56 -19.52 -3.26
N GLU A 9 33.89 -19.92 -4.33
CA GLU A 9 33.54 -19.10 -5.50
C GLU A 9 32.29 -18.27 -5.18
N THR A 10 32.47 -16.95 -5.02
CA THR A 10 31.38 -15.99 -4.78
C THR A 10 30.62 -15.73 -6.09
N GLN A 11 29.51 -16.43 -6.30
CA GLN A 11 28.55 -16.09 -7.35
C GLN A 11 27.78 -14.81 -7.00
N ASN A 12 28.17 -13.71 -7.65
CA ASN A 12 27.40 -12.46 -7.71
C ASN A 12 26.11 -12.68 -8.50
N HIS A 13 24.98 -12.84 -7.80
CA HIS A 13 23.64 -12.71 -8.36
C HIS A 13 23.09 -11.31 -8.10
N SER A 14 23.52 -10.33 -8.90
CA SER A 14 22.84 -9.03 -9.02
C SER A 14 22.13 -8.96 -10.38
N SER A 15 20.80 -8.95 -10.38
CA SER A 15 19.95 -8.39 -11.46
C SER A 15 18.49 -8.85 -11.36
N ILE A 16 17.74 -8.36 -10.37
CA ILE A 16 16.27 -8.36 -10.46
C ILE A 16 15.78 -7.01 -9.93
N LEU A 17 15.00 -6.31 -10.76
CA LEU A 17 14.26 -5.05 -10.51
C LEU A 17 14.97 -3.72 -10.78
N THR A 18 15.21 -3.45 -12.06
CA THR A 18 15.09 -2.07 -12.58
C THR A 18 14.32 -2.11 -13.89
N LYS A 19 13.00 -1.91 -13.84
CA LYS A 19 12.17 -1.55 -15.01
C LYS A 19 10.70 -1.26 -14.63
N PHE A 20 10.46 -0.39 -13.65
CA PHE A 20 9.21 0.38 -13.70
C PHE A 20 9.42 1.54 -14.67
N LYS A 21 9.10 1.27 -15.94
CA LYS A 21 9.01 2.31 -16.97
C LYS A 21 8.04 3.37 -16.48
N SER A 22 8.58 4.53 -16.13
CA SER A 22 7.86 5.78 -16.09
C SER A 22 6.97 5.88 -17.34
N PHE A 23 5.66 5.88 -17.16
CA PHE A 23 4.75 6.42 -18.16
C PHE A 23 5.00 7.94 -18.22
N ARG A 24 6.09 8.34 -18.88
CA ARG A 24 6.25 9.70 -19.38
C ARG A 24 5.19 9.87 -20.46
N ASN A 25 4.17 10.67 -20.16
CA ASN A 25 3.41 11.34 -21.20
C ASN A 25 4.40 12.08 -22.10
N SER A 26 4.65 11.56 -23.30
CA SER A 26 5.50 12.18 -24.30
C SER A 26 4.75 13.36 -24.93
N GLY A 27 4.66 14.47 -24.20
CA GLY A 27 4.43 15.78 -24.80
C GLY A 27 5.73 16.20 -25.50
N LYS A 28 5.76 16.11 -26.82
CA LYS A 28 6.83 16.66 -27.66
C LYS A 28 6.95 18.16 -27.35
N ARG A 29 8.04 18.57 -26.70
CA ARG A 29 8.50 19.96 -26.71
C ARG A 29 9.94 19.94 -27.20
N ALA A 30 10.15 20.66 -28.30
CA ALA A 30 11.40 20.73 -29.04
C ALA A 30 12.55 21.22 -28.16
N GLN A 31 13.72 20.62 -28.38
CA GLN A 31 15.01 21.10 -27.89
C GLN A 31 15.37 22.41 -28.60
N THR A 32 15.66 23.43 -27.81
CA THR A 32 16.57 24.52 -28.21
C THR A 32 17.78 24.42 -27.30
N GLN A 33 18.95 24.30 -27.91
CA GLN A 33 20.26 24.13 -27.32
C GLN A 33 21.01 25.45 -27.51
N ALA A 34 21.51 26.04 -26.43
CA ALA A 34 22.51 27.12 -26.41
C ALA A 34 23.27 27.00 -25.08
N GLU A 35 24.58 26.71 -25.16
CA GLU A 35 25.69 27.59 -24.75
C GLU A 35 25.71 27.87 -23.24
N ALA A 36 26.62 27.23 -22.49
CA ALA A 36 28.01 27.65 -22.28
C ALA A 36 28.06 29.01 -21.55
N ASP A 37 28.35 28.97 -20.25
CA ASP A 37 29.29 29.92 -19.68
C ASP A 37 29.89 29.41 -18.36
N GLU A 38 31.20 29.57 -18.33
CA GLU A 38 32.14 29.54 -17.22
C GLU A 38 31.79 30.66 -16.22
N VAL A 39 32.27 30.59 -14.96
CA VAL A 39 32.76 31.73 -14.14
C VAL A 39 32.65 31.49 -12.63
N ALA A 40 33.80 31.78 -12.00
CA ALA A 40 34.08 32.28 -10.64
C ALA A 40 33.72 31.46 -9.38
N VAL A 41 34.81 31.02 -8.76
CA VAL A 41 34.97 30.85 -7.31
C VAL A 41 34.80 32.20 -6.62
N GLY A 42 33.70 32.37 -5.90
CA GLY A 42 33.43 33.51 -5.03
C GLY A 42 33.48 33.10 -3.56
N ASN A 43 34.33 33.78 -2.78
CA ASN A 43 34.43 33.68 -1.33
C ASN A 43 33.07 33.96 -0.68
N VAL A 44 32.61 33.07 0.19
CA VAL A 44 31.43 33.30 1.03
C VAL A 44 31.92 33.81 2.38
N GLU A 45 31.67 35.10 2.59
CA GLU A 45 31.79 35.82 3.86
C GLU A 45 30.78 35.21 4.85
N GLU A 46 31.25 34.80 6.03
CA GLU A 46 30.40 34.29 7.12
C GLU A 46 29.51 35.42 7.64
N ASP A 47 28.26 35.43 7.20
CA ASP A 47 27.21 36.31 7.70
C ASP A 47 26.71 35.76 9.05
N ALA A 48 26.88 36.56 10.11
CA ALA A 48 26.50 36.18 11.47
C ALA A 48 24.96 36.06 11.58
N PRO A 49 24.44 35.09 12.36
CA PRO A 49 23.01 34.91 12.50
C PRO A 49 22.36 36.13 13.17
N PRO A 50 21.16 36.56 12.71
CA PRO A 50 20.44 37.66 13.33
C PRO A 50 20.05 37.32 14.77
N GLU A 51 20.26 38.29 15.65
CA GLU A 51 19.86 38.26 17.06
C GLU A 51 18.33 38.43 17.13
N TYR A 52 17.62 37.41 17.62
CA TYR A 52 16.17 37.46 17.78
C TYR A 52 15.82 37.89 19.21
N ASP A 53 15.25 39.08 19.33
CA ASP A 53 14.67 39.59 20.57
C ASP A 53 13.51 38.71 21.03
N GLU A 54 13.60 38.26 22.28
CA GLU A 54 12.64 37.41 22.98
C GLU A 54 11.42 38.25 23.40
N ALA A 55 10.42 38.34 22.50
CA ALA A 55 9.16 38.99 22.79
C ALA A 55 8.37 38.17 23.83
N THR A 56 8.39 38.66 25.07
CA THR A 56 7.58 38.19 26.19
C THR A 56 6.14 38.68 25.98
N GLU A 57 5.23 37.77 25.61
CA GLU A 57 3.79 38.05 25.62
C GLU A 57 3.15 37.47 26.89
N GLU A 58 2.94 38.37 27.85
CA GLU A 58 2.06 38.20 29.00
C GLU A 58 0.58 38.25 28.58
N SER A 59 -0.23 37.47 29.30
CA SER A 59 -1.61 37.81 29.69
C SER A 59 -2.67 38.02 28.60
N SER A 60 -3.69 37.18 28.59
CA SER A 60 -4.94 37.50 29.31
C SER A 60 -6.04 36.49 29.03
N SER A 61 -6.59 36.01 30.14
CA SER A 61 -7.89 35.39 30.32
C SER A 61 -9.06 36.28 29.91
N ASN A 62 -10.19 35.61 29.62
CA ASN A 62 -11.59 36.09 29.47
C ASN A 62 -12.05 36.20 28.01
N ASP A 63 -13.08 35.43 27.61
CA ASP A 63 -14.47 35.93 27.50
C ASP A 63 -15.43 34.79 27.05
N PRO A 64 -16.75 34.99 26.80
CA PRO A 64 -17.80 34.42 27.64
C PRO A 64 -18.77 33.49 26.86
N SER A 65 -19.58 32.76 27.61
CA SER A 65 -20.68 31.92 27.13
C SER A 65 -21.75 32.74 26.39
N LEU A 66 -22.06 32.37 25.14
CA LEU A 66 -23.24 32.88 24.40
C LEU A 66 -24.27 31.77 24.13
N PRO A 67 -25.59 32.10 24.16
CA PRO A 67 -26.70 31.15 24.16
C PRO A 67 -27.14 30.71 22.76
N SER A 68 -27.69 29.49 22.71
CA SER A 68 -28.26 28.80 21.55
C SER A 68 -29.52 29.47 20.99
N PRO A 69 -29.66 29.65 19.65
CA PRO A 69 -30.93 29.99 19.04
C PRO A 69 -31.78 28.77 18.63
N LEU A 70 -33.09 28.95 18.79
CA LEU A 70 -34.19 28.01 18.59
C LEU A 70 -34.26 27.36 17.19
N SER A 71 -34.60 26.08 17.20
CA SER A 71 -35.12 25.30 16.10
C SER A 71 -36.38 25.93 15.49
N THR A 72 -36.34 26.28 14.20
CA THR A 72 -37.54 26.57 13.41
C THR A 72 -37.76 25.43 12.44
N SER A 73 -38.76 24.61 12.76
CA SER A 73 -39.27 23.52 11.92
C SER A 73 -40.17 24.11 10.84
N VAL A 74 -39.77 23.97 9.58
CA VAL A 74 -40.67 24.19 8.43
C VAL A 74 -40.46 23.03 7.47
N SER A 75 -41.48 22.18 7.36
CA SER A 75 -41.50 21.02 6.47
C SER A 75 -42.02 21.45 5.09
N PRO A 76 -41.20 21.41 4.01
CA PRO A 76 -41.72 21.52 2.66
C PRO A 76 -42.37 20.19 2.26
N THR A 77 -43.65 20.25 1.91
CA THR A 77 -44.39 19.16 1.26
C THR A 77 -43.92 19.09 -0.19
N SER A 78 -43.14 18.06 -0.54
CA SER A 78 -42.69 17.83 -1.92
C SER A 78 -43.59 16.81 -2.61
N GLU A 79 -44.25 17.26 -3.69
CA GLU A 79 -44.97 16.42 -4.64
C GLU A 79 -44.06 15.34 -5.23
N SER A 80 -44.53 14.10 -5.19
CA SER A 80 -43.84 12.93 -5.73
C SER A 80 -43.97 12.88 -7.25
N VAL A 81 -42.89 13.21 -7.95
CA VAL A 81 -42.74 12.86 -9.38
C VAL A 81 -42.36 11.36 -9.45
N PRO A 82 -43.01 10.54 -10.29
CA PRO A 82 -42.68 9.12 -10.42
C PRO A 82 -41.27 8.96 -10.96
N ALA A 83 -40.35 8.48 -10.11
CA ALA A 83 -38.98 8.19 -10.50
C ALA A 83 -38.96 6.98 -11.45
N THR A 84 -38.54 7.23 -12.69
CA THR A 84 -38.24 6.18 -13.68
C THR A 84 -37.06 5.36 -13.18
N SER A 85 -37.38 4.24 -12.53
CA SER A 85 -36.46 3.20 -12.08
C SER A 85 -35.73 2.59 -13.28
N VAL A 86 -34.57 3.14 -13.63
CA VAL A 86 -33.59 2.45 -14.47
C VAL A 86 -32.94 1.38 -13.60
N SER A 87 -33.32 0.11 -13.84
CA SER A 87 -32.83 -1.03 -13.10
C SER A 87 -31.29 -1.11 -13.22
N PRO A 88 -30.54 -1.09 -12.10
CA PRO A 88 -29.09 -1.23 -12.14
C PRO A 88 -28.75 -2.60 -12.72
N THR A 89 -27.95 -2.60 -13.78
CA THR A 89 -27.38 -3.81 -14.41
C THR A 89 -26.73 -4.64 -13.31
N SER A 90 -27.28 -5.84 -13.07
CA SER A 90 -26.92 -6.70 -11.96
C SER A 90 -25.41 -6.91 -11.89
N ALA A 91 -24.81 -6.54 -10.75
CA ALA A 91 -23.43 -6.89 -10.45
C ALA A 91 -23.32 -8.41 -10.45
N THR A 92 -22.38 -8.95 -11.22
CA THR A 92 -22.09 -10.38 -11.24
C THR A 92 -21.44 -10.75 -9.89
N ILE A 93 -22.25 -11.16 -8.92
CA ILE A 93 -21.76 -11.69 -7.65
C ILE A 93 -21.24 -13.09 -7.93
N VAL A 94 -19.93 -13.20 -8.17
CA VAL A 94 -19.29 -14.50 -8.32
C VAL A 94 -18.99 -15.04 -6.92
N SER A 95 -19.99 -15.69 -6.32
CA SER A 95 -19.83 -16.42 -5.07
C SER A 95 -19.07 -17.71 -5.35
N HIS A 96 -17.73 -17.64 -5.25
CA HIS A 96 -16.88 -18.81 -5.40
C HIS A 96 -16.77 -19.55 -4.07
N ILE A 97 -17.24 -20.79 -4.07
CA ILE A 97 -17.07 -21.76 -2.98
C ILE A 97 -15.57 -21.98 -2.72
N THR A 98 -15.12 -21.43 -1.59
CA THR A 98 -13.99 -21.71 -0.66
C THR A 98 -12.81 -22.62 -1.04
N ASN A 99 -12.49 -22.79 -2.32
CA ASN A 99 -11.23 -23.42 -2.70
C ASN A 99 -10.10 -22.39 -2.62
N ALA A 100 -8.99 -22.77 -1.99
CA ALA A 100 -7.79 -21.98 -2.04
C ALA A 100 -7.31 -21.88 -3.51
N VAL A 101 -6.89 -20.68 -3.90
CA VAL A 101 -6.57 -20.30 -5.27
C VAL A 101 -5.23 -19.58 -5.31
N ASN A 102 -4.62 -19.53 -6.48
CA ASN A 102 -3.40 -18.78 -6.73
C ASN A 102 -3.43 -18.19 -8.16
N ASN A 103 -2.61 -17.18 -8.44
CA ASN A 103 -2.50 -16.52 -9.75
C ASN A 103 -3.83 -16.01 -10.33
N ILE A 104 -4.65 -15.38 -9.49
CA ILE A 104 -5.95 -14.82 -9.90
C ILE A 104 -5.72 -13.54 -10.70
N SER A 105 -6.37 -13.39 -11.85
CA SER A 105 -6.41 -12.12 -12.57
C SER A 105 -7.83 -11.76 -13.00
N VAL A 106 -8.34 -10.65 -12.48
CA VAL A 106 -9.65 -10.09 -12.84
C VAL A 106 -9.43 -8.69 -13.41
N SER A 107 -9.93 -8.46 -14.62
CA SER A 107 -9.85 -7.16 -15.29
C SER A 107 -11.23 -6.79 -15.81
N GLN A 108 -11.85 -5.79 -15.19
CA GLN A 108 -13.17 -5.29 -15.53
C GLN A 108 -13.07 -3.78 -15.78
N PRO A 109 -13.01 -3.32 -17.04
CA PRO A 109 -12.77 -1.90 -17.34
C PRO A 109 -13.81 -0.96 -16.74
N LEU A 110 -15.07 -1.38 -16.65
CA LEU A 110 -16.19 -0.61 -16.15
C LEU A 110 -16.98 -1.42 -15.12
N GLY A 111 -17.31 -0.80 -14.00
CA GLY A 111 -18.09 -1.39 -12.92
C GLY A 111 -17.23 -1.84 -11.74
N SER A 112 -17.91 -2.49 -10.80
CA SER A 112 -17.32 -2.89 -9.52
C SER A 112 -16.83 -4.33 -9.55
N ILE A 113 -15.68 -4.57 -8.93
CA ILE A 113 -15.15 -5.91 -8.66
C ILE A 113 -15.39 -6.19 -7.18
N GLN A 114 -16.26 -7.14 -6.86
CA GLN A 114 -16.45 -7.64 -5.50
C GLN A 114 -15.96 -9.08 -5.43
N CYS A 115 -14.98 -9.37 -4.57
CA CYS A 115 -14.45 -10.72 -4.44
C CYS A 115 -13.97 -11.05 -3.03
N SER A 116 -14.13 -12.31 -2.65
CA SER A 116 -13.53 -12.89 -1.45
C SER A 116 -12.76 -14.15 -1.86
N TYR A 117 -11.44 -14.18 -1.65
CA TYR A 117 -10.56 -15.27 -2.06
C TYR A 117 -9.66 -15.74 -0.94
N THR A 118 -9.41 -17.06 -0.88
CA THR A 118 -8.35 -17.64 -0.06
C THR A 118 -7.15 -17.92 -0.95
N ILE A 119 -6.03 -17.23 -0.73
CA ILE A 119 -4.82 -17.33 -1.53
C ILE A 119 -3.90 -18.37 -0.91
N ASP A 120 -3.57 -19.43 -1.65
CA ASP A 120 -2.53 -20.39 -1.25
C ASP A 120 -1.31 -20.29 -2.17
N PRO A 121 -0.20 -19.68 -1.71
CA PRO A 121 1.00 -19.52 -2.53
C PRO A 121 1.69 -20.85 -2.87
N THR A 122 1.36 -21.93 -2.14
CA THR A 122 1.93 -23.27 -2.41
C THR A 122 1.29 -23.95 -3.62
N LEU A 123 0.11 -23.49 -4.06
CA LEU A 123 -0.55 -24.00 -5.26
C LEU A 123 0.22 -23.56 -6.49
N LYS A 124 0.97 -24.51 -7.07
CA LYS A 124 1.67 -24.34 -8.34
C LYS A 124 0.74 -24.78 -9.46
N PHE A 125 0.37 -23.84 -10.34
CA PHE A 125 -0.28 -24.20 -11.60
C PHE A 125 0.77 -24.66 -12.60
N PRO A 126 0.69 -25.90 -13.12
CA PRO A 126 1.55 -26.32 -14.21
C PRO A 126 1.15 -25.52 -15.45
N LEU A 127 1.89 -24.46 -15.77
CA LEU A 127 1.71 -23.74 -17.02
C LEU A 127 2.32 -24.59 -18.14
N PRO A 128 1.54 -25.14 -19.08
CA PRO A 128 2.10 -25.93 -20.17
C PRO A 128 2.93 -25.04 -21.09
N GLY A 129 4.22 -25.33 -21.21
CA GLY A 129 5.05 -24.89 -22.34
C GLY A 129 5.49 -23.42 -22.38
N ARG A 130 5.27 -22.60 -21.34
CA ARG A 130 5.74 -21.21 -21.34
C ARG A 130 7.20 -21.15 -20.89
N ARG A 131 8.11 -20.88 -21.84
CA ARG A 131 9.49 -20.48 -21.57
C ARG A 131 9.45 -19.28 -20.60
N THR A 132 10.04 -19.49 -19.44
CA THR A 132 10.04 -18.60 -18.28
C THR A 132 10.93 -17.40 -18.55
N ASP A 133 10.43 -16.43 -19.29
CA ASP A 133 10.95 -15.08 -19.18
C ASP A 133 10.42 -14.53 -17.85
N HIS A 134 11.36 -14.29 -16.93
CA HIS A 134 11.32 -13.88 -15.51
C HIS A 134 10.23 -12.93 -14.95
N ASN A 135 9.13 -12.67 -15.65
CA ASN A 135 7.98 -11.98 -15.08
C ASN A 135 7.12 -12.97 -14.28
N THR A 136 7.44 -13.11 -12.99
CA THR A 136 6.51 -13.69 -12.01
C THR A 136 5.22 -12.87 -12.07
N SER A 137 4.14 -13.53 -12.48
CA SER A 137 2.81 -12.93 -12.39
C SER A 137 2.43 -12.89 -10.92
N PRO A 138 1.83 -11.80 -10.42
CA PRO A 138 1.43 -11.73 -9.02
C PRO A 138 0.38 -12.80 -8.71
N ASN A 139 0.31 -13.23 -7.45
CA ASN A 139 -0.67 -14.20 -6.97
C ASN A 139 -2.09 -13.67 -7.14
N VAL A 140 -2.29 -12.36 -7.03
CA VAL A 140 -3.59 -11.70 -7.29
C VAL A 140 -3.37 -10.43 -8.09
N LYS A 141 -4.17 -10.24 -9.15
CA LYS A 141 -4.21 -9.04 -9.97
C LYS A 141 -5.64 -8.58 -10.24
N LEU A 142 -6.06 -7.48 -9.63
CA LEU A 142 -7.41 -6.90 -9.79
C LEU A 142 -7.30 -5.53 -10.47
N ARG A 143 -7.96 -5.34 -11.61
CA ARG A 143 -7.89 -4.09 -12.37
C ARG A 143 -9.26 -3.60 -12.85
N THR A 144 -9.56 -2.33 -12.61
CA THR A 144 -10.69 -1.59 -13.21
C THR A 144 -10.23 -0.23 -13.72
N ASN A 145 -10.91 0.35 -14.72
CA ASN A 145 -10.67 1.75 -15.09
C ASN A 145 -11.64 2.66 -14.34
N TYR A 146 -12.91 2.27 -14.22
CA TYR A 146 -13.95 3.07 -13.60
C TYR A 146 -14.84 2.18 -12.74
N GLY A 147 -14.78 2.36 -11.42
CA GLY A 147 -15.61 1.62 -10.48
C GLY A 147 -14.89 1.29 -9.19
N THR A 148 -15.55 0.51 -8.34
CA THR A 148 -15.02 0.12 -7.02
C THR A 148 -14.35 -1.24 -7.07
N ILE A 149 -13.34 -1.45 -6.23
CA ILE A 149 -12.80 -2.78 -5.95
C ILE A 149 -13.01 -3.05 -4.47
N ASP A 150 -13.85 -4.03 -4.16
CA ASP A 150 -14.16 -4.49 -2.80
C ASP A 150 -13.62 -5.92 -2.67
N ALA A 151 -12.40 -6.04 -2.15
CA ALA A 151 -11.65 -7.29 -2.12
C ALA A 151 -11.33 -7.73 -0.69
N GLU A 152 -11.74 -8.94 -0.34
CA GLU A 152 -11.31 -9.63 0.88
C GLU A 152 -10.40 -10.79 0.51
N LEU A 153 -9.14 -10.72 0.93
CA LEU A 153 -8.12 -11.70 0.60
C LEU A 153 -7.62 -12.34 1.89
N THR A 154 -7.84 -13.65 2.02
CA THR A 154 -7.31 -14.46 3.12
C THR A 154 -6.10 -15.23 2.65
N ILE A 155 -4.95 -15.06 3.29
CA ILE A 155 -3.71 -15.71 2.88
C ILE A 155 -3.54 -16.99 3.69
N TYR A 156 -3.44 -18.12 2.99
CA TYR A 156 -3.23 -19.44 3.57
C TYR A 156 -1.79 -19.59 4.05
N SER A 157 -1.63 -19.99 5.31
CA SER A 157 -0.33 -20.33 5.91
C SER A 157 -0.11 -21.85 5.79
N GLY A 158 0.39 -22.29 4.64
CA GLY A 158 0.64 -23.71 4.38
C GLY A 158 1.92 -24.24 5.00
N LYS A 159 2.06 -25.57 5.06
CA LYS A 159 3.35 -26.22 5.32
C LYS A 159 4.23 -26.02 4.09
N HIS A 160 5.00 -24.93 4.07
CA HIS A 160 6.02 -24.75 3.06
C HIS A 160 7.06 -25.87 3.17
N GLY A 161 7.42 -26.46 2.03
CA GLY A 161 8.69 -27.16 1.91
C GLY A 161 9.84 -26.18 2.14
N GLU A 162 11.07 -26.66 2.26
CA GLU A 162 12.27 -25.88 2.65
C GLU A 162 12.58 -24.65 1.75
N ASP A 163 11.85 -24.48 0.64
CA ASP A 163 11.98 -23.35 -0.28
C ASP A 163 11.37 -22.04 0.29
N LEU A 164 12.17 -21.27 1.02
CA LEU A 164 11.81 -19.94 1.54
C LEU A 164 11.30 -18.95 0.47
N LYS A 165 11.72 -19.10 -0.80
CA LYS A 165 11.23 -18.26 -1.92
C LYS A 165 9.75 -18.49 -2.23
N SER A 166 9.17 -19.61 -1.82
CA SER A 166 7.76 -19.95 -2.11
C SER A 166 6.76 -19.25 -1.18
N ASN A 167 7.23 -18.53 -0.17
CA ASN A 167 6.37 -17.94 0.86
C ASN A 167 6.04 -16.45 0.63
N LEU A 168 6.33 -15.94 -0.55
CA LEU A 168 6.02 -14.57 -0.95
C LEU A 168 4.64 -14.52 -1.64
N VAL A 169 3.77 -13.63 -1.16
CA VAL A 169 2.45 -13.39 -1.74
C VAL A 169 2.42 -11.98 -2.35
N GLU A 170 2.41 -11.92 -3.68
CA GLU A 170 2.34 -10.68 -4.46
C GLU A 170 0.89 -10.37 -4.85
N ILE A 171 0.41 -9.18 -4.47
CA ILE A 171 -0.94 -8.69 -4.70
C ILE A 171 -0.86 -7.37 -5.47
N ASP A 172 -1.54 -7.26 -6.60
CA ASP A 172 -1.61 -6.06 -7.44
C ASP A 172 -3.07 -5.64 -7.63
N VAL A 173 -3.48 -4.54 -6.99
CA VAL A 173 -4.83 -3.99 -7.09
C VAL A 173 -4.76 -2.60 -7.68
N GLY A 174 -5.60 -2.29 -8.67
CA GLY A 174 -5.73 -0.89 -9.06
C GLY A 174 -6.96 -0.51 -9.86
N SER A 175 -7.33 0.76 -9.64
CA SER A 175 -8.37 1.48 -10.34
C SER A 175 -7.78 2.71 -11.02
N LYS A 176 -8.36 3.20 -12.12
CA LYS A 176 -8.04 4.55 -12.60
C LYS A 176 -8.91 5.56 -11.84
N VAL A 177 -10.22 5.36 -11.80
CA VAL A 177 -11.16 6.21 -11.05
C VAL A 177 -12.08 5.33 -10.23
N GLY A 178 -12.05 5.53 -8.91
CA GLY A 178 -12.97 4.90 -7.98
C GLY A 178 -12.31 4.47 -6.67
N ALA A 179 -13.12 3.87 -5.80
CA ALA A 179 -12.69 3.45 -4.47
C ALA A 179 -12.10 2.03 -4.49
N ILE A 180 -11.11 1.80 -3.64
CA ILE A 180 -10.53 0.47 -3.40
C ILE A 180 -10.65 0.17 -1.91
N ASN A 181 -11.41 -0.85 -1.55
CA ASN A 181 -11.51 -1.39 -0.20
C ASN A 181 -10.85 -2.76 -0.20
N LEU A 182 -9.69 -2.87 0.44
CA LEU A 182 -8.90 -4.08 0.49
C LEU A 182 -8.78 -4.57 1.93
N ILE A 183 -9.25 -5.78 2.20
CA ILE A 183 -9.11 -6.46 3.49
C ILE A 183 -8.13 -7.61 3.30
N LEU A 184 -7.02 -7.59 4.03
CA LEU A 184 -6.01 -8.64 4.06
C LEU A 184 -6.10 -9.38 5.39
N ARG A 185 -6.39 -10.68 5.31
CA ARG A 185 -6.37 -11.60 6.45
C ARG A 185 -5.24 -12.60 6.26
N ARG A 186 -4.70 -13.09 7.37
CA ARG A 186 -3.85 -14.29 7.38
C ARG A 186 -4.60 -15.40 8.10
N GLN A 187 -4.56 -16.59 7.52
CA GLN A 187 -5.03 -17.76 8.21
C GLN A 187 -4.04 -18.09 9.33
N PRO A 188 -4.52 -18.25 10.58
CA PRO A 188 -3.66 -18.63 11.68
C PRO A 188 -2.99 -19.97 11.36
N SER A 189 -1.68 -20.03 11.55
CA SER A 189 -1.02 -21.31 11.36
C SER A 189 -1.40 -22.29 12.46
N SER A 190 -1.72 -23.52 12.03
CA SER A 190 -1.83 -24.68 12.91
C SER A 190 -0.54 -25.05 13.66
N SER A 191 0.63 -24.58 13.19
CA SER A 191 1.93 -24.91 13.77
C SER A 191 2.75 -23.66 14.06
N ARG A 192 3.39 -23.62 15.23
CA ARG A 192 4.36 -22.57 15.57
C ARG A 192 5.60 -22.57 14.67
N THR A 193 5.86 -23.66 13.95
CA THR A 193 7.06 -23.83 13.14
C THR A 193 6.90 -23.41 11.69
N THR A 194 5.67 -23.22 11.21
CA THR A 194 5.47 -22.81 9.82
C THR A 194 5.74 -21.31 9.69
N PRO A 195 6.58 -20.88 8.75
CA PRO A 195 6.85 -19.47 8.54
C PRO A 195 5.59 -18.75 8.04
N THR A 196 5.30 -17.58 8.61
CA THR A 196 4.21 -16.72 8.15
C THR A 196 4.49 -16.21 6.74
N PRO A 197 3.50 -16.24 5.82
CA PRO A 197 3.67 -15.70 4.48
C PRO A 197 3.94 -14.21 4.46
N ILE A 198 4.91 -13.83 3.63
CA ILE A 198 5.31 -12.44 3.42
C ILE A 198 4.35 -11.81 2.44
N ILE A 199 3.75 -10.69 2.82
CA ILE A 199 2.79 -9.96 2.00
C ILE A 199 3.53 -8.86 1.24
N ARG A 200 3.44 -8.85 -0.09
CA ARG A 200 3.80 -7.69 -0.93
C ARG A 200 2.59 -7.23 -1.71
N CYS A 201 2.02 -6.11 -1.29
CA CYS A 201 0.81 -5.57 -1.86
C CYS A 201 1.07 -4.22 -2.54
N PHE A 202 0.70 -4.11 -3.81
CA PHE A 202 0.69 -2.87 -4.56
C PHE A 202 -0.75 -2.44 -4.84
N VAL A 203 -1.14 -1.28 -4.31
CA VAL A 203 -2.47 -0.70 -4.49
C VAL A 203 -2.34 0.63 -5.23
N SER A 204 -3.09 0.81 -6.31
CA SER A 204 -3.01 2.03 -7.11
C SER A 204 -4.37 2.58 -7.52
N SER A 205 -4.63 3.85 -7.25
CA SER A 205 -5.75 4.62 -7.81
C SER A 205 -5.23 5.90 -8.46
N HIS A 206 -5.83 6.40 -9.55
CA HIS A 206 -5.51 7.76 -9.99
C HIS A 206 -6.37 8.77 -9.23
N THR A 207 -7.66 8.50 -9.11
CA THR A 207 -8.60 9.33 -8.36
C THR A 207 -9.55 8.47 -7.55
N GLY A 208 -9.57 8.65 -6.23
CA GLY A 208 -10.54 7.98 -5.35
C GLY A 208 -10.02 7.71 -3.95
N ALA A 209 -10.82 7.00 -3.17
CA ALA A 209 -10.46 6.58 -1.82
C ALA A 209 -9.82 5.19 -1.83
N ILE A 210 -8.79 4.98 -1.03
CA ILE A 210 -8.15 3.69 -0.82
C ILE A 210 -8.24 3.38 0.68
N CYS A 211 -8.95 2.31 1.03
CA CYS A 211 -9.00 1.78 2.39
C CYS A 211 -8.32 0.41 2.41
N VAL A 212 -7.28 0.25 3.24
CA VAL A 212 -6.57 -1.02 3.41
C VAL A 212 -6.66 -1.47 4.87
N ARG A 213 -7.23 -2.65 5.09
CA ARG A 213 -7.22 -3.33 6.38
C ARG A 213 -6.19 -4.46 6.35
N ILE A 214 -5.26 -4.44 7.30
CA ILE A 214 -4.13 -5.38 7.35
C ILE A 214 -4.26 -6.32 8.56
N PRO A 215 -3.66 -7.52 8.53
CA PRO A 215 -3.72 -8.42 9.68
C PRO A 215 -2.89 -7.86 10.84
N ARG A 216 -3.24 -8.22 12.08
CA ARG A 216 -2.56 -7.69 13.29
C ARG A 216 -1.10 -8.14 13.44
N ASP A 217 -0.76 -9.26 12.83
CA ASP A 217 0.61 -9.81 12.78
C ASP A 217 1.42 -9.23 11.60
N PHE A 218 0.90 -8.21 10.89
CA PHE A 218 1.64 -7.50 9.86
C PHE A 218 2.88 -6.84 10.46
N LEU A 219 4.05 -7.16 9.89
CA LEU A 219 5.33 -6.62 10.33
C LEU A 219 6.10 -6.11 9.10
N GLY A 220 6.08 -4.80 8.91
CA GLY A 220 6.82 -4.19 7.81
C GLY A 220 6.35 -2.81 7.38
N PHE A 221 6.59 -2.47 6.11
CA PHE A 221 6.46 -1.10 5.63
C PHE A 221 5.12 -0.84 4.94
N ILE A 222 4.55 0.32 5.23
CA ILE A 222 3.51 0.96 4.44
C ILE A 222 4.15 2.18 3.75
N ILE A 223 4.25 2.13 2.43
CA ILE A 223 4.85 3.16 1.59
C ILE A 223 3.74 3.79 0.78
N THR A 224 3.43 5.06 1.05
CA THR A 224 2.40 5.80 0.33
C THR A 224 3.03 6.80 -0.62
N HIS A 225 2.50 6.89 -1.83
CA HIS A 225 2.84 7.89 -2.83
C HIS A 225 1.59 8.69 -3.18
N SER A 226 1.63 10.00 -2.97
CA SER A 226 0.50 10.88 -3.28
C SER A 226 0.93 12.25 -3.77
N ASN A 227 0.14 12.86 -4.65
CA ASN A 227 0.34 14.27 -5.01
C ASN A 227 -0.59 15.17 -4.18
N VAL A 228 -1.89 14.88 -4.20
CA VAL A 228 -2.91 15.60 -3.43
C VAL A 228 -3.80 14.58 -2.73
N ALA A 229 -3.30 14.00 -1.63
CA ALA A 229 -4.10 13.06 -0.86
C ALA A 229 -3.88 13.19 0.64
N ARG A 230 -4.92 12.82 1.39
CA ARG A 230 -4.86 12.72 2.85
C ARG A 230 -4.57 11.29 3.26
N LEU A 231 -3.59 11.11 4.13
CA LEU A 231 -3.28 9.85 4.77
C LEU A 231 -3.86 9.82 6.19
N THR A 232 -4.67 8.81 6.49
CA THR A 232 -5.25 8.57 7.82
C THR A 232 -4.88 7.17 8.29
N LEU A 233 -4.38 7.07 9.52
CA LEU A 233 -4.17 5.79 10.20
C LEU A 233 -5.21 5.65 11.31
N ASN A 234 -5.87 4.50 11.37
CA ASN A 234 -6.75 4.18 12.49
C ASN A 234 -5.95 4.20 13.82
N PRO A 235 -6.57 4.64 14.94
CA PRO A 235 -5.86 4.78 16.22
C PRO A 235 -5.11 3.51 16.67
N SER A 236 -5.72 2.35 16.46
CA SER A 236 -5.13 1.04 16.80
C SER A 236 -3.89 0.70 15.98
N LEU A 237 -3.86 1.07 14.70
CA LEU A 237 -2.67 0.92 13.87
C LEU A 237 -1.62 1.98 14.22
N LYS A 238 -2.06 3.22 14.44
CA LYS A 238 -1.20 4.36 14.77
C LYS A 238 -0.34 4.10 16.03
N SER A 239 -0.86 3.40 17.04
CA SER A 239 -0.10 3.06 18.24
C SER A 239 1.05 2.07 18.01
N HIS A 240 1.04 1.35 16.88
CA HIS A 240 2.05 0.36 16.50
C HIS A 240 2.85 0.79 15.26
N ALA A 241 2.61 2.01 14.78
CA ALA A 241 3.18 2.52 13.56
C ALA A 241 4.14 3.67 13.87
N SER A 242 5.31 3.64 13.24
CA SER A 242 6.34 4.67 13.33
C SER A 242 6.57 5.28 11.95
N VAL A 243 6.46 6.60 11.82
CA VAL A 243 6.81 7.28 10.56
C VAL A 243 8.33 7.29 10.44
N VAL A 244 8.86 6.60 9.42
CA VAL A 244 10.31 6.51 9.16
C VAL A 244 10.75 7.65 8.26
N LYS A 245 9.95 7.97 7.25
CA LYS A 245 10.22 9.07 6.30
C LYS A 245 8.93 9.75 5.89
N ALA A 246 8.92 11.08 5.87
CA ALA A 246 7.81 11.87 5.35
C ALA A 246 8.35 12.96 4.43
N GLU A 247 8.06 12.84 3.15
CA GLU A 247 8.34 13.80 2.09
C GLU A 247 7.02 14.31 1.52
N MET A 248 7.06 15.39 0.74
CA MET A 248 5.87 16.01 0.15
C MET A 248 5.00 15.01 -0.64
N THR A 249 5.61 14.06 -1.34
CA THR A 249 4.88 13.09 -2.19
C THR A 249 5.01 11.64 -1.75
N LYS A 250 5.75 11.37 -0.66
CA LYS A 250 6.07 10.02 -0.23
C LYS A 250 6.12 9.94 1.29
N THR A 251 5.38 8.99 1.86
CA THR A 251 5.46 8.69 3.30
C THR A 251 5.79 7.22 3.46
N LYS A 252 6.80 6.92 4.27
CA LYS A 252 7.23 5.56 4.65
C LYS A 252 6.95 5.37 6.13
N ILE A 253 6.06 4.45 6.43
CA ILE A 253 5.64 4.09 7.78
C ILE A 253 6.08 2.65 8.03
N PHE A 254 6.66 2.40 9.18
CA PHE A 254 6.95 1.06 9.66
C PHE A 254 5.88 0.63 10.67
N VAL A 255 5.37 -0.59 10.56
CA VAL A 255 4.40 -1.18 11.47
C VAL A 255 5.07 -2.35 12.19
N GLY A 256 5.08 -2.29 13.52
CA GLY A 256 5.67 -3.30 14.41
C GLY A 256 6.76 -2.74 15.31
N ASP A 257 7.63 -3.62 15.83
CA ASP A 257 8.68 -3.23 16.77
C ASP A 257 9.87 -2.57 16.04
N SER A 258 10.11 -1.30 16.36
CA SER A 258 11.22 -0.50 15.85
C SER A 258 12.61 -1.11 16.09
N SER A 259 12.75 -2.04 17.05
CA SER A 259 14.00 -2.78 17.26
C SER A 259 14.44 -3.55 16.00
N ALA A 260 13.48 -4.05 15.21
CA ALA A 260 13.73 -4.78 13.96
C ALA A 260 14.38 -3.89 12.87
N LEU A 261 14.20 -2.57 12.93
CA LEU A 261 14.83 -1.64 11.98
C LEU A 261 16.33 -1.49 12.23
N ARG A 262 16.79 -1.60 13.48
CA ARG A 262 18.19 -1.36 13.86
C ARG A 262 19.15 -2.43 13.35
N THR A 263 18.66 -3.64 13.13
CA THR A 263 19.50 -4.79 12.74
C THR A 263 19.76 -4.84 11.23
N GLY A 264 19.00 -4.11 10.40
CA GLY A 264 19.00 -4.29 8.95
C GLY A 264 19.47 -3.12 8.09
N VAL A 265 19.63 -1.92 8.65
CA VAL A 265 19.85 -0.68 7.88
C VAL A 265 21.23 -0.10 8.17
N GLN A 266 22.20 -0.40 7.31
CA GLN A 266 23.54 0.20 7.34
C GLN A 266 23.74 1.30 6.28
N SER A 267 22.82 1.44 5.31
CA SER A 267 22.83 2.55 4.35
C SER A 267 21.41 2.84 3.84
N GLU A 268 21.04 4.11 3.70
CA GLU A 268 19.74 4.55 3.15
C GLU A 268 19.51 4.07 1.71
N PHE A 269 20.60 3.79 0.96
CA PHE A 269 20.55 3.35 -0.43
C PHE A 269 20.28 1.83 -0.59
N ASP A 270 20.61 1.00 0.40
CA ASP A 270 20.34 -0.46 0.37
C ASP A 270 18.97 -0.85 0.96
N GLU A 271 18.21 0.10 1.52
CA GLU A 271 17.01 -0.18 2.32
C GLU A 271 15.88 -0.90 1.57
N LEU A 272 15.68 -0.60 0.29
CA LEU A 272 14.56 -1.18 -0.47
C LEU A 272 14.85 -2.60 -0.96
N GLU A 273 16.11 -2.92 -1.27
CA GLU A 273 16.44 -4.24 -1.83
C GLU A 273 16.53 -5.33 -0.76
N ARG A 274 16.67 -4.94 0.52
CA ARG A 274 16.93 -5.89 1.62
C ARG A 274 15.74 -6.20 2.51
N TRP A 275 14.63 -5.47 2.41
CA TRP A 275 13.49 -5.74 3.28
C TRP A 275 12.87 -7.12 2.97
N LYS A 276 12.87 -8.00 3.98
CA LYS A 276 12.37 -9.38 3.88
C LYS A 276 11.00 -9.57 4.54
N GLY A 277 10.46 -8.55 5.20
CA GLY A 277 9.15 -8.61 5.83
C GLY A 277 8.04 -8.13 4.90
N ASP A 278 6.92 -7.75 5.50
CA ASP A 278 5.75 -7.32 4.75
C ASP A 278 5.91 -5.94 4.14
N GLU A 279 5.27 -5.72 3.00
CA GLU A 279 5.32 -4.45 2.31
C GLU A 279 3.99 -4.13 1.64
N ILE A 280 3.49 -2.93 1.89
CA ILE A 280 2.32 -2.38 1.23
C ILE A 280 2.73 -1.07 0.59
N ILE A 281 2.59 -0.99 -0.74
CA ILE A 281 2.88 0.19 -1.52
C ILE A 281 1.55 0.71 -2.05
N VAL A 282 1.16 1.91 -1.62
CA VAL A 282 -0.09 2.55 -2.06
C VAL A 282 0.23 3.80 -2.87
N LYS A 283 -0.35 3.91 -4.05
CA LYS A 283 -0.19 5.06 -4.94
C LYS A 283 -1.54 5.68 -5.26
N THR A 284 -1.68 6.96 -4.98
CA THR A 284 -2.83 7.77 -5.41
C THR A 284 -2.37 9.09 -6.04
N TYR A 285 -3.10 9.65 -7.00
CA TYR A 285 -2.80 11.02 -7.46
C TYR A 285 -3.64 12.04 -6.69
N VAL A 286 -4.95 11.80 -6.61
CA VAL A 286 -5.91 12.59 -5.84
C VAL A 286 -6.83 11.69 -5.01
N GLY A 287 -6.98 11.96 -3.72
CA GLY A 287 -8.00 11.32 -2.90
C GLY A 287 -7.62 11.09 -1.44
N ASN A 288 -8.12 10.02 -0.85
CA ASN A 288 -7.88 9.69 0.55
C ASN A 288 -7.30 8.29 0.67
N MET A 289 -6.37 8.10 1.61
CA MET A 289 -5.80 6.81 1.96
C MET A 289 -6.06 6.55 3.44
N GLU A 290 -6.67 5.41 3.75
CA GLU A 290 -6.96 4.99 5.10
C GLU A 290 -6.36 3.61 5.36
N PHE A 291 -5.65 3.47 6.48
CA PHE A 291 -5.12 2.19 6.92
C PHE A 291 -5.62 1.84 8.31
N GLY A 292 -5.91 0.56 8.53
CA GLY A 292 -6.22 0.04 9.86
C GLY A 292 -5.95 -1.45 9.95
N TYR A 293 -6.07 -2.00 11.16
CA TYR A 293 -6.13 -3.45 11.30
C TYR A 293 -7.48 -3.98 10.85
N VAL A 294 -7.52 -5.23 10.42
CA VAL A 294 -8.77 -5.99 10.37
C VAL A 294 -9.30 -6.07 11.80
N GLU A 295 -10.47 -5.49 12.04
CA GLU A 295 -11.17 -5.71 13.29
C GLU A 295 -11.63 -7.18 13.28
N GLU A 296 -11.11 -7.96 14.22
CA GLU A 296 -11.75 -9.22 14.55
C GLU A 296 -13.12 -8.82 15.07
N GLU A 297 -14.16 -8.92 14.23
CA GLU A 297 -15.52 -9.02 14.72
C GLU A 297 -15.45 -10.09 15.80
N SER A 298 -15.51 -9.64 17.05
CA SER A 298 -15.68 -10.53 18.18
C SER A 298 -16.96 -11.24 17.82
N PHE A 299 -16.84 -12.48 17.38
CA PHE A 299 -17.97 -13.30 17.02
C PHE A 299 -18.72 -13.44 18.34
N ASN A 300 -19.66 -12.52 18.58
CA ASN A 300 -20.58 -12.56 19.70
C ASN A 300 -21.53 -13.69 19.35
N GLY A 301 -21.00 -14.91 19.37
CA GLY A 301 -21.74 -16.14 19.37
C GLY A 301 -22.53 -16.11 20.65
N VAL A 302 -23.77 -15.66 20.53
CA VAL A 302 -24.83 -16.10 21.41
C VAL A 302 -24.78 -17.64 21.34
N PRO A 303 -24.56 -18.33 22.47
CA PRO A 303 -24.37 -19.77 22.53
C PRO A 303 -25.59 -20.56 22.03
#